data_AF-A0A8I0TB33-F1
#
_entry.id   AF-A0A8I0TB33-F1
#
_cell.length_a   1.000
_cell.length_b   1.000
_cell.length_c   1.000
_cell.angle_alpha   90.00
_cell.angle_beta   90.00
_cell.angle_gamma   90.00
#
_symmetry.space_group_name_H-M   'P 1'
#
loop_
_entity.id
_entity.type
_entity.pdbx_description
1 polymer ?
#
loop_
_entity_poly.entity_id
_entity_poly.type
_entity_poly.pdbx_seq_one_letter_code
_entity_poly.pdbx_strand_id
1 'polypeptide(L)'
;MSDIQSVDQQPADNGHVKVARKVDIVVIGAGQAGLSSAYHLNKLGLAGERQFVVLDKAAGPGGAWQFRWPSLTLQTANAIHDLPGMKFEDIVETTNGEVRASVAVPQYYRAYEEAFDLPVHRPVAVKVVCDRGERLRVETDRGNYSARGIINATGTWESPYIPPYPGAELFKGQQLHTRDYQTADAFKGKRVLVVGAGISAVQLLDEISRVTKTLWVTRKEPAFRKGPFTPELGRAAVALVEERVRRGLPPGSVVSVTGLPLTPAIEAARARGVLNRLSMFSEITETGVRWDDGSEQSFDVILWCTGFRSSLDHLAPLQLRNAEAGILMTGRLATQVAADPRIHLVGYGPSASTIGANRAGGAAARELASYLGFV
;
A
#
# COMPACT_ATOMS: atom_id res chain seq x y z
N MET A 1 -49.79 40.38 -20.42
CA MET A 1 -49.03 40.81 -19.23
C MET A 1 -48.55 39.54 -18.56
N SER A 2 -47.27 39.24 -18.76
CA SER A 2 -46.59 38.00 -18.40
C SER A 2 -45.93 38.18 -17.03
N ASP A 3 -46.39 37.41 -16.05
CA ASP A 3 -45.78 37.36 -14.71
C ASP A 3 -44.47 36.58 -14.76
N ILE A 4 -43.38 37.30 -14.49
CA ILE A 4 -42.05 36.75 -14.29
C ILE A 4 -41.96 36.26 -12.85
N GLN A 5 -41.96 34.95 -12.67
CA GLN A 5 -41.64 34.32 -11.38
C GLN A 5 -40.17 34.63 -11.02
N SER A 6 -39.99 35.30 -9.89
CA SER A 6 -38.69 35.50 -9.25
C SER A 6 -38.10 34.15 -8.85
N VAL A 7 -36.99 33.79 -9.49
CA VAL A 7 -36.16 32.66 -9.08
C VAL A 7 -35.51 32.99 -7.75
N ASP A 8 -35.92 32.28 -6.72
CA ASP A 8 -35.38 32.33 -5.37
C ASP A 8 -33.91 31.87 -5.43
N GLN A 9 -32.98 32.82 -5.30
CA GLN A 9 -31.56 32.50 -5.19
C GLN A 9 -31.31 31.88 -3.81
N GLN A 10 -31.07 30.58 -3.79
CA GLN A 10 -30.50 29.91 -2.61
C GLN A 10 -29.22 30.64 -2.18
N PRO A 11 -29.07 31.01 -0.89
CA PRO A 11 -27.85 31.65 -0.44
C PRO A 11 -26.69 30.66 -0.56
N ALA A 12 -25.58 31.14 -1.11
CA ALA A 12 -24.32 30.41 -1.15
C ALA A 12 -23.95 29.92 0.27
N ASP A 13 -23.60 28.64 0.36
CA ASP A 13 -23.09 28.01 1.57
C ASP A 13 -21.83 28.75 2.05
N ASN A 14 -22.03 29.70 2.97
CA ASN A 14 -20.95 30.42 3.63
C ASN A 14 -20.20 29.41 4.50
N GLY A 15 -19.09 28.91 3.95
CA GLY A 15 -18.22 27.91 4.52
C GLY A 15 -18.03 28.07 6.03
N HIS A 16 -18.78 27.28 6.79
CA HIS A 16 -18.57 27.14 8.21
C HIS A 16 -17.12 26.69 8.42
N VAL A 17 -16.29 27.57 9.00
CA VAL A 17 -14.96 27.21 9.48
C VAL A 17 -15.15 26.08 10.49
N LYS A 18 -15.02 24.83 10.05
CA LYS A 18 -15.03 23.68 10.95
C LYS A 18 -13.86 23.84 11.91
N VAL A 19 -14.16 24.17 13.16
CA VAL A 19 -13.20 24.35 14.26
C VAL A 19 -12.24 23.17 14.25
N ALA A 20 -10.95 23.47 14.16
CA ALA A 20 -9.90 22.46 14.12
C ALA A 20 -9.65 21.89 15.51
N ARG A 21 -9.69 20.56 15.66
CA ARG A 21 -9.18 19.91 16.88
C ARG A 21 -7.66 20.07 16.91
N LYS A 22 -7.13 20.73 17.95
CA LYS A 22 -5.68 20.84 18.14
C LYS A 22 -5.14 19.52 18.69
N VAL A 23 -4.21 18.91 17.96
CA VAL A 23 -3.51 17.69 18.34
C VAL A 23 -2.02 17.83 18.02
N ASP A 24 -1.10 17.29 18.79
CA ASP A 24 0.32 17.46 18.47
C ASP A 24 0.75 16.63 17.26
N ILE A 25 0.42 15.33 17.23
CA ILE A 25 0.78 14.42 16.15
C ILE A 25 -0.47 13.74 15.58
N VAL A 26 -0.62 13.71 14.26
CA VAL A 26 -1.61 12.86 13.58
C VAL A 26 -0.89 11.72 12.87
N VAL A 27 -1.23 10.48 13.23
CA VAL A 27 -0.86 9.29 12.46
C VAL A 27 -1.97 9.03 11.44
N ILE A 28 -1.65 9.00 10.15
CA ILE A 28 -2.64 8.83 9.07
C ILE A 28 -2.51 7.40 8.50
N GLY A 29 -3.50 6.57 8.76
CA GLY A 29 -3.55 5.14 8.43
C GLY A 29 -3.20 4.25 9.62
N ALA A 30 -4.00 3.22 9.87
CA ALA A 30 -3.86 2.28 10.97
C ALA A 30 -3.67 0.83 10.47
N GLY A 31 -2.81 0.68 9.47
CA GLY A 31 -2.16 -0.60 9.18
C GLY A 31 -0.90 -0.79 10.03
N GLN A 32 -0.07 -1.79 9.71
CA GLN A 32 1.15 -2.12 10.46
C GLN A 32 2.05 -0.91 10.81
N ALA A 33 2.27 -0.03 9.83
CA ALA A 33 3.16 1.11 9.97
C ALA A 33 2.60 2.14 10.97
N GLY A 34 1.30 2.44 10.86
CA GLY A 34 0.63 3.38 11.76
C GLY A 34 0.52 2.84 13.18
N LEU A 35 0.16 1.55 13.34
CA LEU A 35 0.06 0.90 14.65
C LEU A 35 1.43 0.82 15.34
N SER A 36 2.49 0.50 14.59
CA SER A 36 3.85 0.54 15.13
C SER A 36 4.26 1.95 15.57
N SER A 37 3.99 2.98 14.76
CA SER A 37 4.25 4.36 15.14
C SER A 37 3.47 4.78 16.38
N ALA A 38 2.17 4.46 16.45
CA ALA A 38 1.31 4.76 17.58
C ALA A 38 1.80 4.10 18.88
N TYR A 39 2.18 2.82 18.83
CA TYR A 39 2.78 2.11 19.96
C TYR A 39 4.04 2.82 20.47
N HIS A 40 4.92 3.25 19.55
CA HIS A 40 6.15 3.93 19.95
C HIS A 40 5.90 5.35 20.48
N LEU A 41 4.92 6.09 19.96
CA LEU A 41 4.48 7.36 20.55
C LEU A 41 3.98 7.15 21.97
N ASN A 42 3.14 6.12 22.20
CA ASN A 42 2.66 5.75 23.54
C ASN A 42 3.83 5.39 24.49
N LYS A 43 4.81 4.61 24.01
CA LYS A 43 6.03 4.29 24.79
C LYS A 43 6.90 5.50 25.13
N LEU A 44 6.80 6.60 24.38
CA LEU A 44 7.48 7.87 24.69
C LEU A 44 6.68 8.74 25.68
N GLY A 45 5.55 8.24 26.19
CA GLY A 45 4.70 8.97 27.13
C GLY A 45 3.74 9.96 26.47
N LEU A 46 3.64 9.98 25.14
CA LEU A 46 2.58 10.73 24.47
C LEU A 46 1.30 9.90 24.53
N ALA A 47 0.25 10.42 25.15
CA ALA A 47 -1.03 9.75 25.31
C ALA A 47 -2.20 10.73 25.21
N GLY A 48 -3.37 10.19 24.89
CA GLY A 48 -4.62 10.94 24.83
C GLY A 48 -4.81 11.78 23.56
N GLU A 49 -6.07 12.10 23.32
CA GLU A 49 -6.62 12.72 22.09
C GLU A 49 -5.98 14.07 21.69
N ARG A 50 -5.24 14.72 22.59
CA ARG A 50 -4.54 15.98 22.32
C ARG A 50 -3.06 15.79 21.94
N GLN A 51 -2.41 14.72 22.40
CA GLN A 51 -1.00 14.50 22.06
C GLN A 51 -0.87 13.75 20.74
N PHE A 52 -1.62 12.66 20.57
CA PHE A 52 -1.72 12.04 19.25
C PHE A 52 -3.03 11.32 19.02
N VAL A 53 -3.39 11.19 17.74
CA VAL A 53 -4.50 10.37 17.27
C VAL A 53 -4.06 9.57 16.04
N VAL A 54 -4.71 8.43 15.81
CA VAL A 54 -4.55 7.64 14.59
C VAL A 54 -5.86 7.71 13.80
N LEU A 55 -5.80 8.15 12.54
CA LEU A 55 -6.98 8.29 11.70
C LEU A 55 -6.92 7.27 10.56
N ASP A 56 -7.92 6.39 10.46
CA ASP A 56 -7.92 5.35 9.44
C ASP A 56 -9.26 5.26 8.72
N LYS A 57 -9.20 5.14 7.39
CA LYS A 57 -10.39 5.20 6.55
C LYS A 57 -11.16 3.88 6.46
N ALA A 58 -10.54 2.76 6.84
CA ALA A 58 -11.20 1.46 6.78
C ALA A 58 -12.30 1.38 7.83
N ALA A 59 -13.31 0.54 7.57
CA ALA A 59 -14.40 0.32 8.52
C ALA A 59 -13.93 -0.43 9.78
N GLY A 60 -12.86 -1.22 9.68
CA GLY A 60 -12.30 -1.97 10.79
C GLY A 60 -10.79 -2.20 10.69
N PRO A 61 -10.19 -2.85 11.71
CA PRO A 61 -8.76 -3.13 11.76
C PRO A 61 -8.26 -4.04 10.62
N GLY A 62 -6.93 -4.08 10.46
CA GLY A 62 -6.25 -4.96 9.50
C GLY A 62 -5.55 -4.24 8.34
N GLY A 63 -5.75 -2.93 8.19
CA GLY A 63 -5.17 -2.15 7.10
C GLY A 63 -5.46 -2.79 5.74
N ALA A 64 -4.47 -2.87 4.85
CA ALA A 64 -4.63 -3.49 3.54
C ALA A 64 -4.89 -5.01 3.56
N TRP A 65 -4.60 -5.70 4.68
CA TRP A 65 -4.70 -7.15 4.74
C TRP A 65 -6.15 -7.64 4.68
N GLN A 66 -7.09 -6.87 5.22
CA GLN A 66 -8.53 -7.20 5.20
C GLN A 66 -9.12 -7.29 3.78
N PHE A 67 -8.43 -6.73 2.79
CA PHE A 67 -8.87 -6.72 1.38
C PHE A 67 -8.12 -7.73 0.51
N ARG A 68 -7.22 -8.54 1.10
CA ARG A 68 -6.50 -9.57 0.36
C ARG A 68 -7.44 -10.70 -0.03
N TRP A 69 -7.17 -11.27 -1.20
CA TRP A 69 -7.98 -12.32 -1.78
C TRP A 69 -8.02 -13.56 -0.86
N PRO A 70 -9.17 -14.27 -0.80
CA PRO A 70 -9.39 -15.41 0.08
C PRO A 70 -8.34 -16.54 0.04
N SER A 71 -7.69 -16.79 -1.10
CA SER A 71 -6.65 -17.82 -1.22
C SER A 71 -5.28 -17.39 -0.67
N LEU A 72 -5.11 -16.14 -0.26
CA LEU A 72 -3.91 -15.70 0.47
C LEU A 72 -4.02 -16.16 1.94
N THR A 73 -3.25 -17.17 2.29
CA THR A 73 -3.19 -17.73 3.64
C THR A 73 -1.91 -17.30 4.36
N LEU A 74 -1.80 -17.59 5.66
CA LEU A 74 -0.57 -17.32 6.42
C LEU A 74 0.65 -18.09 5.86
N GLN A 75 0.44 -19.27 5.27
CA GLN A 75 1.50 -20.05 4.61
C GLN A 75 2.00 -19.42 3.31
N THR A 76 1.10 -18.85 2.51
CA THR A 76 1.44 -18.30 1.18
C THR A 76 1.73 -16.80 1.22
N ALA A 77 1.36 -16.13 2.31
CA ALA A 77 1.86 -14.81 2.63
C ALA A 77 3.38 -14.85 2.83
N ASN A 78 4.07 -13.80 2.38
CA ASN A 78 5.52 -13.65 2.54
C ASN A 78 5.89 -13.23 3.97
N ALA A 79 5.49 -14.06 4.94
CA ALA A 79 5.52 -13.86 6.40
C ALA A 79 4.75 -12.64 6.92
N ILE A 80 4.03 -12.84 8.02
CA ILE A 80 3.42 -11.77 8.81
C ILE A 80 4.28 -11.64 10.06
N HIS A 81 4.82 -10.46 10.31
CA HIS A 81 5.70 -10.24 11.45
C HIS A 81 4.96 -9.54 12.58
N ASP A 82 5.35 -9.87 13.81
CA ASP A 82 4.88 -9.26 15.03
C ASP A 82 4.99 -7.74 15.00
N LEU A 83 3.93 -7.04 15.41
CA LEU A 83 4.00 -5.63 15.82
C LEU A 83 4.76 -5.51 17.16
N PRO A 84 5.41 -4.37 17.41
CA PRO A 84 6.24 -4.23 18.60
C PRO A 84 5.42 -4.41 19.88
N GLY A 85 5.90 -5.26 20.79
CA GLY A 85 5.28 -5.49 22.10
C GLY A 85 4.24 -6.61 22.15
N MET A 86 3.85 -7.23 21.04
CA MET A 86 2.86 -8.32 21.03
C MET A 86 3.15 -9.31 19.91
N LYS A 87 3.23 -10.61 20.20
CA LYS A 87 3.44 -11.61 19.14
C LYS A 87 2.14 -11.94 18.41
N PHE A 88 2.24 -12.20 17.12
CA PHE A 88 1.11 -12.58 16.28
C PHE A 88 0.50 -13.91 16.73
N GLU A 89 1.36 -14.88 17.05
CA GLU A 89 1.00 -16.25 17.46
C GLU A 89 0.29 -16.31 18.81
N ASP A 90 0.43 -15.28 19.65
CA ASP A 90 -0.29 -15.21 20.93
C ASP A 90 -1.79 -14.89 20.74
N ILE A 91 -2.18 -14.38 19.57
CA ILE A 91 -3.54 -13.93 19.26
C ILE A 91 -4.22 -14.81 18.21
N VAL A 92 -3.46 -15.27 17.22
CA VAL A 92 -3.97 -16.05 16.09
C VAL A 92 -3.32 -17.42 16.10
N GLU A 93 -4.15 -18.46 16.07
CA GLU A 93 -3.66 -19.82 15.91
C GLU A 93 -3.04 -20.02 14.52
N THR A 94 -1.72 -20.26 14.49
CA THR A 94 -0.93 -20.41 13.26
C THR A 94 -0.66 -21.87 12.89
N THR A 95 -0.97 -22.81 13.79
CA THR A 95 -0.68 -24.26 13.66
C THR A 95 -1.26 -24.87 12.38
N ASN A 96 -2.43 -24.39 11.94
CA ASN A 96 -3.08 -24.91 10.74
C ASN A 96 -2.74 -24.18 9.43
N GLY A 97 -2.09 -22.99 9.45
CA GLY A 97 -1.51 -22.28 8.30
C GLY A 97 -2.40 -21.92 7.09
N GLU A 98 -3.54 -22.60 6.90
CA GLU A 98 -4.58 -22.39 5.91
C GLU A 98 -5.49 -21.19 6.27
N VAL A 99 -5.26 -20.59 7.43
CA VAL A 99 -5.98 -19.41 7.88
C VAL A 99 -5.75 -18.27 6.89
N ARG A 100 -6.85 -17.67 6.42
CA ARG A 100 -6.82 -16.56 5.49
C ARG A 100 -6.17 -15.35 6.13
N ALA A 101 -5.22 -14.73 5.44
CA ALA A 101 -4.54 -13.53 5.92
C ALA A 101 -5.53 -12.36 6.14
N SER A 102 -6.60 -12.30 5.34
CA SER A 102 -7.68 -11.30 5.47
C SER A 102 -8.60 -11.51 6.66
N VAL A 103 -8.45 -12.60 7.43
CA VAL A 103 -9.16 -12.85 8.69
C VAL A 103 -8.20 -12.72 9.87
N ALA A 104 -7.05 -13.39 9.77
CA ALA A 104 -6.05 -13.45 10.83
C ALA A 104 -5.47 -12.07 11.19
N VAL A 105 -5.08 -11.26 10.19
CA VAL A 105 -4.44 -9.97 10.45
C VAL A 105 -5.39 -8.93 11.05
N PRO A 106 -6.64 -8.79 10.58
CA PRO A 106 -7.62 -7.94 11.26
C PRO A 106 -7.85 -8.31 12.73
N GLN A 107 -7.92 -9.61 13.05
CA GLN A 107 -8.05 -10.08 14.44
C GLN A 107 -6.85 -9.64 15.28
N TYR A 108 -5.63 -9.85 14.76
CA TYR A 108 -4.41 -9.44 15.44
C TYR A 108 -4.33 -7.92 15.66
N TYR A 109 -4.64 -7.11 14.64
CA TYR A 109 -4.57 -5.64 14.77
C TYR A 109 -5.63 -5.10 15.72
N ARG A 110 -6.82 -5.72 15.77
CA ARG A 110 -7.82 -5.36 16.78
C ARG A 110 -7.30 -5.59 18.20
N ALA A 111 -6.81 -6.79 18.48
CA ALA A 111 -6.26 -7.11 19.79
C ALA A 111 -5.07 -6.20 20.15
N TYR A 112 -4.25 -5.84 19.17
CA TYR A 112 -3.13 -4.91 19.35
C TYR A 112 -3.58 -3.51 19.74
N GLU A 113 -4.59 -2.97 19.06
CA GLU A 113 -5.16 -1.65 19.38
C GLU A 113 -5.74 -1.62 20.80
N GLU A 114 -6.48 -2.66 21.18
CA GLU A 114 -7.10 -2.81 22.51
C GLU A 114 -6.04 -2.96 23.62
N ALA A 115 -5.04 -3.82 23.43
CA ALA A 115 -4.03 -4.09 24.44
C ALA A 115 -3.13 -2.89 24.78
N PHE A 116 -2.96 -1.96 23.84
CA PHE A 116 -2.12 -0.78 24.01
C PHE A 116 -2.91 0.53 24.08
N ASP A 117 -4.24 0.46 24.19
CA ASP A 117 -5.16 1.61 24.27
C ASP A 117 -4.83 2.69 23.22
N LEU A 118 -4.66 2.26 21.97
CA LEU A 118 -4.25 3.17 20.90
C LEU A 118 -5.44 4.03 20.47
N PRO A 119 -5.30 5.37 20.35
CA PRO A 119 -6.40 6.29 20.01
C PRO A 119 -6.70 6.25 18.51
N VAL A 120 -7.24 5.11 18.03
CA VAL A 120 -7.55 4.88 16.63
C VAL A 120 -9.01 5.21 16.31
N HIS A 121 -9.20 6.16 15.40
CA HIS A 121 -10.51 6.63 14.95
C HIS A 121 -10.84 6.06 13.59
N ARG A 122 -11.96 5.33 13.51
CA ARG A 122 -12.50 4.73 12.27
C ARG A 122 -14.03 4.89 12.17
N PRO A 123 -14.58 4.96 10.93
CA PRO A 123 -13.89 5.30 9.70
C PRO A 123 -13.66 6.82 9.62
N VAL A 124 -12.42 7.24 9.37
CA VAL A 124 -12.03 8.63 9.15
C VAL A 124 -11.10 8.72 7.93
N ALA A 125 -11.61 9.29 6.84
CA ALA A 125 -10.85 9.51 5.62
C ALA A 125 -10.18 10.89 5.65
N VAL A 126 -8.86 10.92 5.77
CA VAL A 126 -8.07 12.14 5.53
C VAL A 126 -8.11 12.45 4.04
N LYS A 127 -8.65 13.62 3.68
CA LYS A 127 -8.81 14.07 2.30
C LYS A 127 -7.65 14.94 1.84
N VAL A 128 -7.21 15.83 2.72
CA VAL A 128 -6.21 16.85 2.40
C VAL A 128 -5.36 17.15 3.63
N VAL A 129 -4.06 17.34 3.41
CA VAL A 129 -3.15 17.98 4.36
C VAL A 129 -2.54 19.21 3.69
N CYS A 130 -2.65 20.36 4.38
CA CYS A 130 -2.09 21.63 3.92
C CYS A 130 -1.20 22.25 4.99
N ASP A 131 -0.19 22.99 4.56
CA ASP A 131 0.60 23.82 5.46
C ASP A 131 -0.17 25.08 5.87
N ARG A 132 -0.12 25.41 7.15
CA ARG A 132 -0.73 26.61 7.76
C ARG A 132 0.24 27.26 8.75
N GLY A 133 1.50 27.42 8.33
CA GLY A 133 2.55 28.05 9.13
C GLY A 133 3.05 27.09 10.18
N GLU A 134 2.84 27.37 11.47
CA GLU A 134 3.35 26.53 12.56
C GLU A 134 2.72 25.13 12.63
N ARG A 135 1.56 24.93 11.99
CA ARG A 135 0.78 23.69 12.07
C ARG A 135 0.32 23.23 10.69
N LEU A 136 0.14 21.93 10.55
CA LEU A 136 -0.49 21.29 9.41
C LEU A 136 -2.01 21.24 9.63
N ARG A 137 -2.79 21.60 8.62
CA ARG A 137 -4.23 21.40 8.57
C ARG A 137 -4.51 20.03 7.97
N VAL A 138 -5.11 19.13 8.74
CA VAL A 138 -5.54 17.80 8.28
C VAL A 138 -7.06 17.81 8.15
N GLU A 139 -7.56 17.74 6.93
CA GLU A 139 -8.99 17.74 6.62
C GLU A 139 -9.50 16.32 6.44
N THR A 140 -10.65 16.02 7.05
CA THR A 140 -11.26 14.70 6.96
C THR A 140 -12.74 14.79 6.63
N ASP A 141 -13.37 13.66 6.34
CA ASP A 141 -14.82 13.53 6.24
C ASP A 141 -15.56 13.69 7.58
N ARG A 142 -14.87 13.56 8.72
CA ARG A 142 -15.47 13.61 10.08
C ARG A 142 -15.12 14.87 10.88
N GLY A 143 -14.45 15.83 10.26
CA GLY A 143 -13.98 17.05 10.92
C GLY A 143 -12.49 17.23 10.75
N ASN A 144 -11.96 18.36 11.18
CA ASN A 144 -10.62 18.73 10.80
C ASN A 144 -9.71 18.86 12.02
N TYR A 145 -8.43 18.55 11.82
CA TYR A 145 -7.39 18.61 12.84
C TYR A 145 -6.37 19.69 12.49
N SER A 146 -5.76 20.26 13.50
CA SER A 146 -4.59 21.12 13.39
C SER A 146 -3.45 20.41 14.11
N ALA A 147 -2.47 19.92 13.37
CA ALA A 147 -1.38 19.06 13.83
C ALA A 147 -0.05 19.82 13.87
N ARG A 148 0.83 19.55 14.83
CA ARG A 148 2.23 20.08 14.79
C ARG A 148 3.10 19.23 13.85
N GLY A 149 2.79 17.95 13.71
CA GLY A 149 3.41 17.06 12.74
C GLY A 149 2.53 15.86 12.41
N ILE A 150 2.93 15.13 11.37
CA ILE A 150 2.22 13.93 10.91
C ILE A 150 3.17 12.76 10.70
N ILE A 151 2.64 11.56 10.96
CA ILE A 151 3.22 10.30 10.48
C ILE A 151 2.23 9.71 9.48
N ASN A 152 2.57 9.79 8.20
CA ASN A 152 1.76 9.23 7.13
C ASN A 152 2.11 7.75 6.92
N ALA A 153 1.12 6.88 7.11
CA ALA A 153 1.23 5.42 7.09
C ALA A 153 0.09 4.76 6.29
N THR A 154 -0.38 5.41 5.22
CA THR A 154 -1.54 4.97 4.41
C THR A 154 -1.24 3.86 3.40
N GLY A 155 0.00 3.38 3.33
CA GLY A 155 0.41 2.27 2.46
C GLY A 155 0.13 2.53 0.97
N THR A 156 0.00 1.45 0.21
CA THR A 156 -0.08 1.48 -1.26
C THR A 156 -1.38 0.89 -1.83
N TRP A 157 -2.06 0.01 -1.09
CA TRP A 157 -3.21 -0.78 -1.55
C TRP A 157 -4.31 0.02 -2.25
N GLU A 158 -4.51 1.26 -1.79
CA GLU A 158 -5.57 2.12 -2.26
C GLU A 158 -5.26 2.82 -3.59
N SER A 159 -4.03 2.68 -4.07
CA SER A 159 -3.53 3.31 -5.30
C SER A 159 -3.02 2.24 -6.28
N PRO A 160 -3.90 1.35 -6.81
CA PRO A 160 -3.51 0.37 -7.82
C PRO A 160 -2.93 1.07 -9.05
N TYR A 161 -1.94 0.47 -9.68
CA TYR A 161 -1.29 1.05 -10.84
C TYR A 161 -1.49 0.19 -12.07
N ILE A 162 -2.34 0.65 -12.98
CA ILE A 162 -2.43 0.16 -14.36
C ILE A 162 -1.69 1.16 -15.24
N PRO A 163 -0.62 0.76 -15.96
CA PRO A 163 0.09 1.67 -16.85
C PRO A 163 -0.83 2.06 -18.03
N PRO A 164 -0.80 3.33 -18.48
CA PRO A 164 -1.36 3.67 -19.78
C PRO A 164 -0.70 2.80 -20.86
N TYR A 165 -1.51 2.22 -21.74
CA TYR A 165 -1.04 1.34 -22.80
C TYR A 165 -1.79 1.63 -24.10
N PRO A 166 -1.13 1.62 -25.27
CA PRO A 166 -1.81 1.83 -26.55
C PRO A 166 -2.98 0.86 -26.74
N GLY A 167 -4.15 1.40 -27.11
CA GLY A 167 -5.37 0.64 -27.40
C GLY A 167 -6.08 0.05 -26.17
N ALA A 168 -5.66 0.40 -24.95
CA ALA A 168 -6.29 -0.12 -23.73
C ALA A 168 -7.79 0.18 -23.65
N GLU A 169 -8.22 1.32 -24.16
CA GLU A 169 -9.63 1.75 -24.25
C GLU A 169 -10.45 0.97 -25.28
N LEU A 170 -9.81 0.29 -26.23
CA LEU A 170 -10.47 -0.47 -27.30
C LEU A 170 -10.86 -1.88 -26.85
N PHE A 171 -10.22 -2.40 -25.80
CA PHE A 171 -10.39 -3.77 -25.36
C PHE A 171 -11.82 -4.04 -24.88
N LYS A 172 -12.51 -4.97 -25.57
CA LYS A 172 -13.89 -5.36 -25.25
C LYS A 172 -13.97 -6.41 -24.14
N GLY A 173 -12.83 -7.00 -23.76
CA GLY A 173 -12.72 -7.93 -22.64
C GLY A 173 -12.62 -7.19 -21.30
N GLN A 174 -12.42 -7.97 -20.24
CA GLN A 174 -12.32 -7.45 -18.89
C GLN A 174 -10.88 -7.03 -18.54
N GLN A 175 -10.69 -5.82 -18.01
CA GLN A 175 -9.42 -5.43 -17.38
C GLN A 175 -9.59 -5.39 -15.88
N LEU A 176 -8.71 -6.07 -15.15
CA LEU A 176 -8.72 -6.14 -13.68
C LEU A 176 -7.35 -5.82 -13.13
N HIS A 177 -7.28 -5.15 -11.99
CA HIS A 177 -6.05 -5.11 -11.21
C HIS A 177 -6.03 -6.26 -10.19
N THR A 178 -4.86 -6.65 -9.71
CA THR A 178 -4.73 -7.57 -8.55
C THR A 178 -5.58 -7.16 -7.34
N ARG A 179 -5.87 -5.86 -7.19
CA ARG A 179 -6.73 -5.32 -6.14
C ARG A 179 -8.16 -5.88 -6.21
N ASP A 180 -8.63 -6.14 -7.42
CA ASP A 180 -10.02 -6.53 -7.71
C ASP A 180 -10.17 -8.06 -7.81
N TYR A 181 -9.07 -8.80 -7.70
CA TYR A 181 -9.08 -10.26 -7.70
C TYR A 181 -9.73 -10.82 -6.44
N GLN A 182 -10.60 -11.84 -6.61
CA GLN A 182 -11.26 -12.53 -5.51
C GLN A 182 -11.07 -14.05 -5.56
N THR A 183 -11.28 -14.68 -6.73
CA THR A 183 -11.18 -16.13 -6.86
C THR A 183 -10.86 -16.52 -8.31
N ALA A 184 -10.10 -17.62 -8.47
CA ALA A 184 -9.78 -18.17 -9.79
C ALA A 184 -11.03 -18.66 -10.53
N ASP A 185 -12.08 -19.05 -9.80
CA ASP A 185 -13.32 -19.56 -10.39
C ASP A 185 -14.00 -18.55 -11.34
N ALA A 186 -13.82 -17.25 -11.11
CA ALA A 186 -14.32 -16.18 -11.98
C ALA A 186 -13.66 -16.14 -13.38
N PHE A 187 -12.59 -16.92 -13.57
CA PHE A 187 -11.81 -17.01 -14.80
C PHE A 187 -12.02 -18.35 -15.54
N LYS A 188 -12.81 -19.29 -15.00
CA LYS A 188 -13.14 -20.56 -15.67
C LYS A 188 -13.72 -20.28 -17.06
N GLY A 189 -13.19 -20.97 -18.07
CA GLY A 189 -13.61 -20.83 -19.47
C GLY A 189 -13.10 -19.58 -20.19
N LYS A 190 -12.30 -18.73 -19.54
CA LYS A 190 -11.73 -17.49 -20.13
C LYS A 190 -10.24 -17.64 -20.46
N ARG A 191 -9.75 -16.98 -21.50
CA ARG A 191 -8.31 -16.79 -21.75
C ARG A 191 -7.80 -15.58 -21.00
N VAL A 192 -6.81 -15.78 -20.13
CA VAL A 192 -6.33 -14.74 -19.22
C VAL A 192 -4.90 -14.36 -19.53
N LEU A 193 -4.67 -13.07 -19.78
CA LEU A 193 -3.34 -12.49 -19.86
C LEU A 193 -2.96 -11.93 -18.49
N VAL A 194 -1.90 -12.45 -17.87
CA VAL A 194 -1.36 -11.94 -16.60
C VAL A 194 -0.17 -11.03 -16.90
N VAL A 195 -0.27 -9.76 -16.50
CA VAL A 195 0.76 -8.74 -16.74
C VAL A 195 1.48 -8.40 -15.44
N GLY A 196 2.79 -8.65 -15.36
CA GLY A 196 3.62 -8.24 -14.21
C GLY A 196 4.49 -9.36 -13.64
N ALA A 197 5.52 -8.99 -12.88
CA ALA A 197 6.58 -9.90 -12.42
C ALA A 197 6.71 -10.00 -10.89
N GLY A 198 5.80 -9.37 -10.14
CA GLY A 198 5.83 -9.40 -8.68
C GLY A 198 5.38 -10.74 -8.10
N ILE A 199 5.53 -10.90 -6.78
CA ILE A 199 5.06 -12.09 -6.04
C ILE A 199 3.57 -12.34 -6.34
N SER A 200 2.73 -11.31 -6.28
CA SER A 200 1.30 -11.42 -6.58
C SER A 200 1.03 -11.90 -8.01
N ALA A 201 1.84 -11.47 -8.98
CA ALA A 201 1.67 -11.89 -10.36
C ALA A 201 1.87 -13.41 -10.51
N VAL A 202 2.95 -13.93 -9.92
CA VAL A 202 3.28 -15.35 -10.03
C VAL A 202 2.34 -16.23 -9.21
N GLN A 203 1.90 -15.76 -8.03
CA GLN A 203 0.90 -16.45 -7.22
C GLN A 203 -0.44 -16.57 -7.95
N LEU A 204 -0.96 -15.46 -8.48
CA LEU A 204 -2.23 -15.46 -9.19
C LEU A 204 -2.15 -16.18 -10.54
N LEU A 205 -1.00 -16.12 -11.22
CA LEU A 205 -0.74 -16.93 -12.40
C LEU A 205 -0.80 -18.43 -12.08
N ASP A 206 -0.13 -18.88 -11.02
CA ASP A 206 -0.20 -20.29 -10.59
C ASP A 206 -1.64 -20.70 -10.28
N GLU A 207 -2.38 -19.88 -9.53
CA GLU A 207 -3.76 -20.17 -9.12
C GLU A 207 -4.73 -20.22 -10.32
N ILE A 208 -4.73 -19.19 -11.16
CA ILE A 208 -5.63 -19.08 -12.31
C ILE A 208 -5.32 -20.15 -13.37
N SER A 209 -4.04 -20.48 -13.57
CA SER A 209 -3.63 -21.50 -14.54
C SER A 209 -4.16 -22.91 -14.23
N ARG A 210 -4.64 -23.16 -13.00
CA ARG A 210 -5.24 -24.44 -12.60
C ARG A 210 -6.67 -24.60 -13.09
N VAL A 211 -7.34 -23.50 -13.45
CA VAL A 211 -8.75 -23.50 -13.85
C VAL A 211 -8.99 -23.02 -15.27
N THR A 212 -7.99 -22.40 -15.91
CA THR A 212 -8.09 -21.95 -17.31
C THR A 212 -6.72 -21.73 -17.98
N LYS A 213 -6.73 -21.40 -19.27
CA LYS A 213 -5.52 -21.06 -20.04
C LYS A 213 -5.04 -19.65 -19.70
N THR A 214 -3.75 -19.54 -19.38
CA THR A 214 -3.09 -18.28 -19.03
C THR A 214 -1.89 -18.01 -19.94
N LEU A 215 -1.65 -16.73 -20.26
CA LEU A 215 -0.39 -16.25 -20.81
C LEU A 215 0.25 -15.26 -19.82
N TRP A 216 1.57 -15.27 -19.72
CA TRP A 216 2.31 -14.40 -18.79
C TRP A 216 3.25 -13.46 -19.51
N VAL A 217 3.08 -12.15 -19.28
CA VAL A 217 3.94 -11.11 -19.86
C VAL A 217 4.59 -10.25 -18.78
N THR A 218 5.86 -9.91 -19.01
CA THR A 218 6.60 -9.03 -18.11
C THR A 218 7.50 -8.07 -18.88
N ARG A 219 7.76 -6.90 -18.28
CA ARG A 219 8.69 -5.90 -18.83
C ARG A 219 10.15 -6.36 -18.79
N LYS A 220 10.54 -7.02 -17.71
CA LYS A 220 11.88 -7.59 -17.51
C LYS A 220 11.75 -9.03 -17.09
N GLU A 221 12.74 -9.84 -17.45
CA GLU A 221 12.78 -11.22 -16.98
C GLU A 221 12.89 -11.26 -15.44
N PRO A 222 11.99 -11.99 -14.76
CA PRO A 222 12.04 -12.09 -13.31
C PRO A 222 13.27 -12.87 -12.84
N ALA A 223 14.00 -12.32 -11.88
CA ALA A 223 15.11 -13.02 -11.25
C ALA A 223 14.58 -13.93 -10.13
N PHE A 224 14.66 -15.24 -10.34
CA PHE A 224 14.34 -16.24 -9.31
C PHE A 224 15.56 -16.53 -8.44
N ARG A 225 15.34 -16.58 -7.13
CA ARG A 225 16.37 -16.79 -6.12
C ARG A 225 16.14 -18.12 -5.42
N LYS A 226 17.20 -18.93 -5.33
CA LYS A 226 17.23 -20.17 -4.54
C LYS A 226 17.67 -19.87 -3.11
N GLY A 227 17.20 -20.68 -2.16
CA GLY A 227 17.61 -20.62 -0.75
C GLY A 227 16.86 -19.58 0.10
N PRO A 228 17.11 -19.57 1.42
CA PRO A 228 16.38 -18.75 2.39
C PRO A 228 16.67 -17.26 2.21
N PHE A 229 15.70 -16.39 2.50
CA PHE A 229 15.90 -14.94 2.51
C PHE A 229 16.47 -14.53 3.86
N THR A 230 17.80 -14.44 3.97
CA THR A 230 18.47 -14.19 5.24
C THR A 230 18.34 -12.72 5.67
N PRO A 231 18.50 -12.42 6.98
CA PRO A 231 18.52 -11.04 7.46
C PRO A 231 19.55 -10.14 6.74
N GLU A 232 20.68 -10.69 6.31
CA GLU A 232 21.74 -10.00 5.57
C GLU A 232 21.24 -9.53 4.20
N LEU A 233 20.58 -10.42 3.46
CA LEU A 233 19.94 -10.10 2.18
C LEU A 233 18.84 -9.06 2.37
N GLY A 234 18.05 -9.18 3.45
CA GLY A 234 17.06 -8.19 3.83
C GLY A 234 17.66 -6.80 4.06
N ARG A 235 18.78 -6.71 4.80
CA ARG A 235 19.50 -5.44 5.03
C ARG A 235 20.06 -4.85 3.74
N ALA A 236 20.67 -5.67 2.88
CA ALA A 236 21.18 -5.22 1.59
C ALA A 236 20.08 -4.68 0.67
N ALA A 237 18.94 -5.38 0.58
CA ALA A 237 17.79 -4.95 -0.20
C ALA A 237 17.23 -3.61 0.33
N VAL A 238 17.11 -3.46 1.65
CA VAL A 238 16.67 -2.20 2.28
C VAL A 238 17.64 -1.06 1.95
N ALA A 239 18.95 -1.29 2.03
CA ALA A 239 19.96 -0.27 1.73
C ALA A 239 19.88 0.26 0.29
N LEU A 240 19.63 -0.61 -0.69
CA LEU A 240 19.45 -0.21 -2.08
C LEU A 240 18.21 0.69 -2.29
N VAL A 241 17.11 0.38 -1.59
CA VAL A 241 15.90 1.21 -1.65
C VAL A 241 16.10 2.53 -0.91
N GLU A 242 16.79 2.48 0.23
CA GLU A 242 17.14 3.65 1.03
C GLU A 242 18.02 4.64 0.24
N GLU A 243 19.03 4.16 -0.47
CA GLU A 243 19.89 4.99 -1.32
C GLU A 243 19.07 5.78 -2.36
N ARG A 244 18.09 5.12 -3.02
CA ARG A 244 17.22 5.80 -3.99
C ARG A 244 16.39 6.91 -3.36
N VAL A 245 15.71 6.65 -2.25
CA VAL A 245 14.84 7.67 -1.63
C VAL A 245 15.65 8.82 -1.02
N ARG A 246 16.87 8.55 -0.55
CA ARG A 246 17.83 9.59 -0.11
C ARG A 246 18.37 10.45 -1.25
N ARG A 247 18.25 9.99 -2.49
CA ARG A 247 18.52 10.77 -3.71
C ARG A 247 17.26 11.44 -4.27
N GLY A 248 16.13 11.33 -3.57
CA GLY A 248 14.83 11.83 -4.03
C GLY A 248 14.26 11.06 -5.22
N LEU A 249 14.71 9.83 -5.48
CA LEU A 249 14.18 9.00 -6.55
C LEU A 249 13.01 8.15 -6.02
N PRO A 250 11.97 7.86 -6.83
CA PRO A 250 10.90 6.94 -6.45
C PRO A 250 11.45 5.57 -6.07
N PRO A 251 10.92 4.86 -5.06
CA PRO A 251 11.37 3.51 -4.76
C PRO A 251 11.12 2.56 -5.94
N GLY A 252 12.01 1.59 -6.12
CA GLY A 252 11.85 0.53 -7.12
C GLY A 252 10.85 -0.55 -6.70
N SER A 253 10.65 -1.55 -7.56
CA SER A 253 9.86 -2.73 -7.20
C SER A 253 10.58 -3.56 -6.12
N VAL A 254 9.84 -4.11 -5.15
CA VAL A 254 10.41 -4.97 -4.10
C VAL A 254 11.21 -6.13 -4.73
N VAL A 255 10.63 -6.80 -5.73
CA VAL A 255 11.29 -7.94 -6.38
C VAL A 255 12.51 -7.55 -7.21
N SER A 256 12.70 -6.27 -7.54
CA SER A 256 13.93 -5.83 -8.21
C SER A 256 15.14 -5.79 -7.29
N VAL A 257 14.95 -5.78 -5.97
CA VAL A 257 16.03 -5.82 -4.98
C VAL A 257 16.06 -7.13 -4.18
N THR A 258 14.94 -7.84 -4.07
CA THR A 258 14.88 -9.14 -3.34
C THR A 258 14.97 -10.36 -4.24
N GLY A 259 14.65 -10.23 -5.53
CA GLY A 259 14.29 -11.36 -6.38
C GLY A 259 12.97 -12.03 -5.98
N LEU A 260 12.55 -13.03 -6.75
CA LEU A 260 11.42 -13.91 -6.45
C LEU A 260 11.92 -15.18 -5.77
N PRO A 261 11.35 -15.61 -4.63
CA PRO A 261 11.72 -16.89 -4.03
C PRO A 261 11.29 -18.05 -4.93
N LEU A 262 12.18 -18.99 -5.18
CA LEU A 262 11.84 -20.27 -5.79
C LEU A 262 11.25 -21.19 -4.71
N THR A 263 9.93 -21.28 -4.66
CA THR A 263 9.20 -22.16 -3.74
C THR A 263 8.75 -23.44 -4.45
N PRO A 264 8.38 -24.52 -3.74
CA PRO A 264 7.82 -25.72 -4.36
C PRO A 264 6.60 -25.45 -5.25
N ALA A 265 5.77 -24.46 -4.88
CA ALA A 265 4.64 -24.04 -5.71
C ALA A 265 5.10 -23.41 -7.03
N ILE A 266 6.15 -22.59 -7.02
CA ILE A 266 6.74 -22.01 -8.24
C ILE A 266 7.39 -23.08 -9.10
N GLU A 267 8.07 -24.06 -8.51
CA GLU A 267 8.64 -25.19 -9.26
C GLU A 267 7.56 -26.05 -9.90
N ALA A 268 6.46 -26.32 -9.17
CA ALA A 268 5.30 -27.01 -9.73
C ALA A 268 4.64 -26.21 -10.85
N ALA A 269 4.51 -24.89 -10.73
CA ALA A 269 4.02 -24.02 -11.79
C ALA A 269 4.94 -24.08 -13.03
N ARG A 270 6.26 -24.06 -12.81
CA ARG A 270 7.25 -24.19 -13.88
C ARG A 270 7.13 -25.52 -14.61
N ALA A 271 6.96 -26.62 -13.88
CA ALA A 271 6.80 -27.95 -14.45
C ALA A 271 5.53 -28.08 -15.31
N ARG A 272 4.47 -27.31 -15.01
CA ARG A 272 3.26 -27.22 -15.85
C ARG A 272 3.42 -26.29 -17.06
N GLY A 273 4.58 -25.64 -17.23
CA GLY A 273 4.85 -24.71 -18.33
C GLY A 273 4.17 -23.35 -18.19
N VAL A 274 3.56 -23.03 -17.05
CA VAL A 274 2.78 -21.77 -16.89
C VAL A 274 3.67 -20.55 -16.67
N LEU A 275 4.94 -20.77 -16.31
CA LEU A 275 5.94 -19.71 -16.13
C LEU A 275 6.72 -19.40 -17.42
N ASN A 276 6.19 -19.80 -18.57
CA ASN A 276 6.73 -19.42 -19.88
C ASN A 276 6.40 -17.95 -20.16
N ARG A 277 7.38 -17.10 -19.88
CA ARG A 277 7.29 -15.64 -19.99
C ARG A 277 7.38 -15.18 -21.44
N LEU A 278 6.52 -14.25 -21.83
CA LEU A 278 6.71 -13.41 -23.02
C LEU A 278 7.09 -11.98 -22.64
N SER A 279 7.73 -11.29 -23.58
CA SER A 279 7.94 -9.85 -23.50
C SER A 279 6.61 -9.09 -23.60
N MET A 280 6.60 -7.84 -23.18
CA MET A 280 5.44 -6.96 -23.33
C MET A 280 5.04 -6.88 -24.82
N PHE A 281 3.73 -6.98 -25.07
CA PHE A 281 3.10 -6.71 -26.35
C PHE A 281 3.20 -5.20 -26.69
N SER A 282 3.01 -4.80 -27.94
CA SER A 282 3.12 -3.39 -28.37
C SER A 282 1.83 -2.60 -28.19
N GLU A 283 0.67 -3.25 -28.38
CA GLU A 283 -0.65 -2.64 -28.21
C GLU A 283 -1.71 -3.65 -27.74
N ILE A 284 -2.79 -3.12 -27.16
CA ILE A 284 -4.00 -3.85 -26.84
C ILE A 284 -4.98 -3.66 -28.01
N THR A 285 -5.51 -4.76 -28.53
CA THR A 285 -6.50 -4.75 -29.62
C THR A 285 -7.90 -4.90 -29.05
N GLU A 286 -8.94 -4.82 -29.88
CA GLU A 286 -10.32 -4.97 -29.39
C GLU A 286 -10.58 -6.30 -28.69
N THR A 287 -9.86 -7.36 -29.06
CA THR A 287 -10.08 -8.72 -28.56
C THR A 287 -8.87 -9.34 -27.88
N GLY A 288 -7.75 -8.63 -27.77
CA GLY A 288 -6.49 -9.23 -27.39
C GLY A 288 -5.32 -8.26 -27.29
N VAL A 289 -4.13 -8.75 -27.62
CA VAL A 289 -2.91 -7.96 -27.69
C VAL A 289 -2.06 -8.35 -28.90
N ARG A 290 -1.28 -7.40 -29.42
CA ARG A 290 -0.38 -7.60 -30.56
C ARG A 290 1.06 -7.30 -30.18
N TRP A 291 2.02 -8.09 -30.66
CA TRP A 291 3.46 -7.85 -30.48
C TRP A 291 4.09 -7.13 -31.67
N ASP A 292 5.34 -6.66 -31.49
CA ASP A 292 6.09 -5.94 -32.53
C ASP A 292 6.33 -6.77 -33.81
N ASP A 293 6.32 -8.10 -33.70
CA ASP A 293 6.43 -9.01 -34.85
C ASP A 293 5.11 -9.20 -35.62
N GLY A 294 4.04 -8.52 -35.19
CA GLY A 294 2.70 -8.60 -35.76
C GLY A 294 1.87 -9.79 -35.27
N SER A 295 2.43 -10.68 -34.43
CA SER A 295 1.66 -11.75 -33.84
C SER A 295 0.57 -11.19 -32.91
N GLU A 296 -0.62 -11.78 -32.95
CA GLU A 296 -1.76 -11.35 -32.16
C GLU A 296 -2.37 -12.55 -31.43
N GLN A 297 -2.79 -12.33 -30.18
CA GLN A 297 -3.50 -13.33 -29.39
C GLN A 297 -4.70 -12.70 -28.70
N SER A 298 -5.85 -13.34 -28.82
CA SER A 298 -7.08 -12.89 -28.18
C SER A 298 -7.19 -13.36 -26.72
N PHE A 299 -7.71 -12.49 -25.86
CA PHE A 299 -7.91 -12.69 -24.44
C PHE A 299 -9.27 -12.17 -24.01
N ASP A 300 -9.88 -12.84 -23.03
CA ASP A 300 -11.14 -12.39 -22.44
C ASP A 300 -10.87 -11.51 -21.21
N VAL A 301 -9.71 -11.69 -20.57
CA VAL A 301 -9.30 -10.92 -19.39
C VAL A 301 -7.82 -10.52 -19.45
N ILE A 302 -7.53 -9.26 -19.15
CA ILE A 302 -6.18 -8.78 -18.82
C ILE A 302 -6.13 -8.51 -17.31
N LEU A 303 -5.34 -9.33 -16.60
CA LEU A 303 -5.08 -9.17 -15.18
C LEU A 303 -3.77 -8.41 -14.96
N TRP A 304 -3.90 -7.16 -14.54
CA TRP A 304 -2.82 -6.25 -14.22
C TRP A 304 -2.28 -6.52 -12.81
N CYS A 305 -1.17 -7.25 -12.75
CA CYS A 305 -0.36 -7.47 -11.56
C CYS A 305 0.83 -6.49 -11.51
N THR A 306 0.57 -5.24 -11.85
CA THR A 306 1.54 -4.16 -12.08
C THR A 306 1.85 -3.33 -10.84
N GLY A 307 1.33 -3.74 -9.68
CA GLY A 307 1.67 -3.19 -8.38
C GLY A 307 0.88 -1.93 -8.04
N PHE A 308 1.39 -1.19 -7.07
CA PHE A 308 0.66 -0.08 -6.47
C PHE A 308 1.59 1.13 -6.34
N ARG A 309 1.01 2.33 -6.42
CA ARG A 309 1.68 3.59 -6.05
C ARG A 309 1.55 3.84 -4.54
N SER A 310 2.39 4.73 -4.01
CA SER A 310 2.20 5.25 -2.65
C SER A 310 0.92 6.08 -2.59
N SER A 311 0.04 5.79 -1.62
CA SER A 311 -1.22 6.52 -1.43
C SER A 311 -0.96 7.85 -0.72
N LEU A 312 -0.57 8.88 -1.49
CA LEU A 312 -0.11 10.18 -0.97
C LEU A 312 -0.90 11.36 -1.55
N ASP A 313 -2.02 11.13 -2.22
CA ASP A 313 -2.77 12.17 -2.93
C ASP A 313 -3.31 13.23 -1.97
N HIS A 314 -3.68 12.85 -0.75
CA HIS A 314 -4.07 13.79 0.31
C HIS A 314 -2.92 14.70 0.76
N LEU A 315 -1.67 14.39 0.44
CA LEU A 315 -0.50 15.23 0.69
C LEU A 315 -0.12 16.11 -0.51
N ALA A 316 -0.84 16.01 -1.64
CA ALA A 316 -0.50 16.75 -2.86
C ALA A 316 -0.32 18.27 -2.66
N PRO A 317 -1.14 18.97 -1.84
CA PRO A 317 -0.96 20.40 -1.62
C PRO A 317 0.36 20.79 -0.94
N LEU A 318 1.05 19.85 -0.30
CA LEU A 318 2.36 20.09 0.32
C LEU A 318 3.52 20.04 -0.70
N GLN A 319 3.26 19.65 -1.95
CA GLN A 319 4.22 19.63 -3.05
C GLN A 319 5.55 18.91 -2.72
N LEU A 320 5.47 17.80 -1.97
CA LEU A 320 6.65 17.08 -1.46
C LEU A 320 7.47 16.35 -2.55
N ARG A 321 6.93 16.20 -3.76
CA ARG A 321 7.58 15.48 -4.86
C ARG A 321 8.49 16.41 -5.66
N ASN A 322 9.67 15.93 -6.02
CA ASN A 322 10.60 16.63 -6.89
C ASN A 322 10.35 16.34 -8.39
N ALA A 323 11.19 16.89 -9.27
CA ALA A 323 11.13 16.70 -10.72
C ALA A 323 11.27 15.24 -11.18
N GLU A 324 11.92 14.38 -10.38
CA GLU A 324 12.06 12.94 -10.62
C GLU A 324 10.84 12.13 -10.13
N ALA A 325 9.77 12.83 -9.73
CA ALA A 325 8.55 12.29 -9.13
C ALA A 325 8.73 11.53 -7.80
N GLY A 326 9.92 11.59 -7.20
CA GLY A 326 10.23 11.03 -5.89
C GLY A 326 10.14 12.07 -4.77
N ILE A 327 10.26 11.60 -3.53
CA ILE A 327 10.30 12.45 -2.33
C ILE A 327 11.67 12.26 -1.70
N LEU A 328 12.38 13.35 -1.42
CA LEU A 328 13.68 13.29 -0.76
C LEU A 328 13.49 12.94 0.72
N MET A 329 14.02 11.78 1.13
CA MET A 329 13.84 11.25 2.49
C MET A 329 15.13 11.29 3.31
N THR A 330 15.02 11.67 4.58
CA THR A 330 16.09 11.82 5.57
C THR A 330 15.73 11.10 6.89
N GLY A 331 16.51 11.34 7.94
CA GLY A 331 16.38 10.63 9.22
C GLY A 331 17.08 9.26 9.19
N ARG A 332 17.05 8.55 10.32
CA ARG A 332 17.82 7.32 10.56
C ARG A 332 17.42 6.17 9.64
N LEU A 333 16.12 6.04 9.35
CA LEU A 333 15.57 4.97 8.50
C LEU A 333 14.85 5.53 7.26
N ALA A 334 15.27 6.71 6.78
CA ALA A 334 14.69 7.39 5.63
C ALA A 334 13.16 7.48 5.74
N THR A 335 12.66 8.03 6.85
CA THR A 335 11.22 8.24 7.08
C THR A 335 10.84 9.72 7.03
N GLN A 336 11.75 10.62 7.41
CA GLN A 336 11.49 12.06 7.44
C GLN A 336 11.52 12.63 6.03
N VAL A 337 10.62 13.57 5.72
CA VAL A 337 10.65 14.31 4.45
C VAL A 337 11.62 15.48 4.59
N ALA A 338 12.61 15.56 3.70
CA ALA A 338 13.67 16.57 3.80
C ALA A 338 13.14 18.02 3.70
N ALA A 339 12.09 18.23 2.90
CA ALA A 339 11.48 19.54 2.70
C ALA A 339 10.67 20.03 3.91
N ASP A 340 10.18 19.12 4.76
CA ASP A 340 9.41 19.46 5.95
C ASP A 340 9.59 18.37 7.04
N PRO A 341 10.46 18.61 8.04
CA PRO A 341 10.74 17.66 9.13
C PRO A 341 9.54 17.29 9.99
N ARG A 342 8.42 18.03 9.90
CA ARG A 342 7.15 17.70 10.58
C ARG A 342 6.47 16.47 9.97
N ILE A 343 6.91 16.02 8.80
CA ILE A 343 6.26 14.98 8.02
C ILE A 343 7.16 13.74 7.95
N HIS A 344 6.64 12.62 8.43
CA HIS A 344 7.26 11.31 8.26
C HIS A 344 6.40 10.42 7.37
N LEU A 345 7.00 9.66 6.46
CA LEU A 345 6.35 8.63 5.65
C LEU A 345 6.86 7.26 6.11
N VAL A 346 5.96 6.43 6.63
CA VAL A 346 6.28 5.11 7.20
C VAL A 346 5.49 4.03 6.46
N GLY A 347 6.13 2.89 6.19
CA GLY A 347 5.54 1.83 5.35
C GLY A 347 5.72 2.06 3.85
N TYR A 348 6.61 2.98 3.47
CA TYR A 348 6.99 3.28 2.08
C TYR A 348 8.48 3.04 1.87
N GLY A 349 8.85 2.83 0.60
CA GLY A 349 10.26 2.66 0.19
C GLY A 349 10.98 1.62 1.07
N PRO A 350 12.06 2.00 1.79
CA PRO A 350 12.87 1.05 2.57
C PRO A 350 12.10 0.42 3.75
N SER A 351 10.97 1.00 4.13
CA SER A 351 10.10 0.51 5.22
C SER A 351 8.84 -0.22 4.74
N ALA A 352 8.70 -0.47 3.42
CA ALA A 352 7.51 -1.10 2.81
C ALA A 352 7.41 -2.63 3.04
N SER A 353 7.97 -3.14 4.13
CA SER A 353 7.79 -4.51 4.60
C SER A 353 7.24 -4.50 6.03
N THR A 354 6.68 -5.62 6.48
CA THR A 354 6.22 -5.82 7.86
C THR A 354 7.35 -5.56 8.88
N ILE A 355 8.53 -6.15 8.70
CA ILE A 355 9.71 -5.88 9.54
C ILE A 355 10.19 -4.43 9.44
N GLY A 356 10.25 -3.90 8.21
CA GLY A 356 10.73 -2.55 7.93
C GLY A 356 9.85 -1.49 8.57
N ALA A 357 8.53 -1.65 8.45
CA ALA A 357 7.53 -0.75 9.01
C ALA A 357 7.63 -0.68 10.54
N ASN A 358 7.89 -1.80 11.21
CA ASN A 358 8.05 -1.81 12.67
C ASN A 358 9.23 -0.96 13.14
N ARG A 359 10.40 -1.14 12.52
CA ARG A 359 11.60 -0.36 12.88
C ARG A 359 11.44 1.11 12.51
N ALA A 360 10.87 1.37 11.34
CA ALA A 360 10.62 2.71 10.84
C ALA A 360 9.59 3.46 11.68
N GLY A 361 8.56 2.78 12.19
CA GLY A 361 7.55 3.38 13.05
C GLY A 361 8.14 3.95 14.34
N GLY A 362 9.05 3.20 14.97
CA GLY A 362 9.78 3.68 16.15
C GLY A 362 10.82 4.77 15.85
N ALA A 363 11.46 4.75 14.68
CA ALA A 363 12.35 5.84 14.27
C ALA A 363 11.56 7.14 14.03
N ALA A 364 10.48 7.08 13.25
CA ALA A 364 9.62 8.22 12.97
C ALA A 364 8.99 8.81 14.24
N ALA A 365 8.49 7.96 15.14
CA ALA A 365 7.92 8.41 16.42
C ALA A 365 8.95 9.20 17.26
N ARG A 366 10.17 8.67 17.42
CA ARG A 366 11.23 9.35 18.18
C ARG A 366 11.73 10.62 17.51
N GLU A 367 11.97 10.58 16.20
CA GLU A 367 12.47 11.73 15.44
C GLU A 367 11.46 12.88 15.45
N LEU A 368 10.18 12.58 15.21
CA LEU A 368 9.12 13.59 15.25
C LEU A 368 8.88 14.12 16.67
N ALA A 369 8.88 13.23 17.68
CA ALA A 369 8.72 13.65 19.07
C ALA A 369 9.86 14.57 19.53
N SER A 370 11.11 14.26 19.16
CA SER A 370 12.27 15.09 19.46
C SER A 370 12.24 16.42 18.73
N TYR A 371 11.88 16.42 17.43
CA TYR A 371 11.68 17.65 16.66
C TYR A 371 10.62 18.57 17.29
N LEU A 372 9.57 18.01 17.87
CA LEU A 372 8.52 18.76 18.55
C LEU A 372 8.83 19.10 20.02
N GLY A 373 9.99 18.68 20.54
CA GLY A 373 10.46 18.99 21.89
C GLY A 373 9.81 18.16 23.01
N PHE A 374 9.33 16.96 22.70
CA PHE A 374 8.78 16.05 23.72
C PHE A 374 9.84 15.18 24.39
N VAL A 375 10.95 14.89 23.69
CA VAL A 375 12.04 13.99 24.14
C VAL A 375 13.41 14.47 23.73
#